data_AF-A0A9N8PM75-F1
#
_entry.id   AF-A0A9N8PM75-F1
#
_cell.length_a   1.000
_cell.length_b   1.000
_cell.length_c   1.000
_cell.angle_alpha   90.00
_cell.angle_beta   90.00
_cell.angle_gamma   90.00
#
_symmetry.space_group_name_H-M   'P 1'
#
loop_
_entity.id
_entity.type
_entity.pdbx_description
1 polymer ?
#
loop_
_entity_poly.entity_id
_entity_poly.type
_entity_poly.pdbx_seq_one_letter_code
_entity_poly.pdbx_strand_id
1 'polypeptide(L)'
;MSTSSCQLTPLRPAGYNERRYITRQSLGYYRTLAIGDVYTLKQDREVSQQTFVPALKHCVAIHPLLSAVIECQDTESPAFARPKVLDLQNHVEILSVNDFEEGATNSPEKDLIHRATIRTLDSEFLSAESIPPWKVVIFNLPNRHEPQEDSSTQRLFILFAYYHSHGDGKSALAFHKTFLQGLNGPKSNLTESSTCETPSTPLPPTIEQAGKLSISWSYLLSPLFGAYLPESVARLFGLRASTTPKSADAWKGIKASFDHSTFSTGLDFFNVPHTTMGKTLELCRAHDVKFTSLLHQLVVRALSEA
;
A
#
# COMPACT_ATOMS: atom_id res chain seq x y z
N MET A 1 5.98 34.98 16.17
CA MET A 1 4.90 34.18 15.55
C MET A 1 4.79 32.90 16.35
N SER A 2 3.75 32.77 17.19
CA SER A 2 3.58 31.60 18.05
C SER A 2 3.23 30.39 17.19
N THR A 3 4.12 29.40 17.16
CA THR A 3 3.80 28.06 16.72
C THR A 3 2.82 27.46 17.73
N SER A 4 1.54 27.44 17.39
CA SER A 4 0.59 26.58 18.09
C SER A 4 1.10 25.15 17.95
N SER A 5 1.71 24.61 19.00
CA SER A 5 2.08 23.20 19.04
C SER A 5 0.80 22.41 18.83
N CYS A 6 0.74 21.65 17.74
CA CYS A 6 -0.40 20.79 17.47
C CYS A 6 -0.36 19.71 18.57
N GLN A 7 -1.18 19.85 19.60
CA GLN A 7 -1.24 18.88 20.69
C GLN A 7 -1.71 17.54 20.12
N LEU A 8 -0.80 16.59 20.03
CA LEU A 8 -1.10 15.22 19.63
C LEU A 8 -1.70 14.48 20.83
N THR A 9 -2.78 13.74 20.58
CA THR A 9 -3.34 12.80 21.54
C THR A 9 -2.60 11.47 21.40
N PRO A 10 -1.93 10.96 22.43
CA PRO A 10 -1.24 9.67 22.35
C PRO A 10 -2.26 8.54 22.15
N LEU A 11 -1.94 7.58 21.28
CA LEU A 11 -2.79 6.40 21.04
C LEU A 11 -2.18 5.15 21.68
N ARG A 12 -1.14 4.57 21.07
CA ARG A 12 -0.43 3.39 21.59
C ARG A 12 0.94 3.20 20.94
N PRO A 13 1.88 2.48 21.60
CA PRO A 13 3.09 2.01 20.95
C PRO A 13 2.80 1.14 19.72
N ALA A 14 3.74 1.12 18.76
CA ALA A 14 3.67 0.22 17.63
C ALA A 14 3.97 -1.24 18.04
N GLY A 15 3.19 -2.19 17.52
CA GLY A 15 3.44 -3.63 17.64
C GLY A 15 4.68 -4.06 16.86
N TYR A 16 5.11 -5.33 17.00
CA TYR A 16 6.38 -5.76 16.39
C TYR A 16 6.34 -5.71 14.86
N ASN A 17 5.22 -6.11 14.25
CA ASN A 17 5.07 -6.03 12.80
C ASN A 17 4.97 -4.58 12.30
N GLU A 18 4.31 -3.69 13.06
CA GLU A 18 4.24 -2.26 12.74
C GLU A 18 5.63 -1.61 12.83
N ARG A 19 6.37 -1.88 13.91
CA ARG A 19 7.77 -1.45 14.07
C ARG A 19 8.64 -1.90 12.91
N ARG A 20 8.50 -3.15 12.44
CA ARG A 20 9.22 -3.66 11.27
C ARG A 20 8.99 -2.80 10.03
N TYR A 21 7.77 -2.32 9.78
CA TYR A 21 7.49 -1.45 8.65
C TYR A 21 7.99 -0.02 8.87
N ILE A 22 7.76 0.55 10.05
CA ILE A 22 8.21 1.90 10.42
C ILE A 22 9.73 2.02 10.31
N THR A 23 10.48 1.05 10.84
CA THR A 23 11.95 1.05 10.74
C THR A 23 12.41 0.98 9.28
N ARG A 24 11.79 0.13 8.45
CA ARG A 24 12.17 0.05 7.01
C ARG A 24 11.82 1.33 6.26
N GLN A 25 10.77 2.03 6.66
CA GLN A 25 10.38 3.34 6.14
C GLN A 25 11.36 4.43 6.53
N SER A 26 11.70 4.52 7.81
CA SER A 26 12.66 5.48 8.34
C SER A 26 14.06 5.29 7.71
N LEU A 27 14.44 4.06 7.41
CA LEU A 27 15.69 3.74 6.68
C LEU A 27 15.58 3.90 5.15
N GLY A 28 14.40 4.21 4.62
CA GLY A 28 14.13 4.37 3.18
C GLY A 28 14.10 3.08 2.35
N TYR A 29 14.26 1.90 2.98
CA TYR A 29 14.14 0.59 2.31
C TYR A 29 12.70 0.23 1.92
N TYR A 30 11.73 1.01 2.37
CA TYR A 30 10.34 0.77 2.10
C TYR A 30 9.59 2.08 2.06
N ARG A 31 9.28 2.58 0.86
CA ARG A 31 8.59 3.86 0.67
C ARG A 31 7.08 3.69 0.84
N THR A 32 6.34 3.90 -0.24
CA THR A 32 4.88 3.96 -0.23
C THR A 32 4.30 2.67 -0.79
N LEU A 33 3.28 2.15 -0.10
CA LEU A 33 2.38 1.15 -0.67
C LEU A 33 1.25 1.91 -1.37
N ALA A 34 0.87 1.47 -2.57
CA ALA A 34 -0.24 2.04 -3.29
C ALA A 34 -1.12 0.95 -3.88
N ILE A 35 -2.44 1.13 -3.75
CA ILE A 35 -3.44 0.30 -4.44
C ILE A 35 -4.33 1.25 -5.21
N GLY A 36 -4.54 0.95 -6.49
CA GLY A 36 -5.31 1.79 -7.41
C GLY A 36 -6.55 1.10 -7.90
N ASP A 37 -7.58 1.89 -8.17
CA ASP A 37 -8.80 1.45 -8.83
C ASP A 37 -9.27 2.51 -9.83
N VAL A 38 -10.06 2.08 -10.81
CA VAL A 38 -10.64 2.95 -11.83
C VAL A 38 -12.08 3.30 -11.45
N TYR A 39 -12.31 4.58 -11.21
CA TYR A 39 -13.61 5.16 -10.88
C TYR A 39 -14.24 5.80 -12.11
N THR A 40 -15.56 5.78 -12.15
CA THR A 40 -16.35 6.48 -13.17
C THR A 40 -17.23 7.50 -12.46
N LEU A 41 -17.08 8.76 -12.82
CA LEU A 41 -17.78 9.88 -12.20
C LEU A 41 -18.66 10.58 -13.24
N LYS A 42 -19.94 10.76 -12.92
CA LYS A 42 -20.86 11.58 -13.71
C LYS A 42 -20.86 13.00 -13.15
N GLN A 43 -20.11 13.89 -13.78
CA GLN A 43 -19.98 15.27 -13.31
C GLN A 43 -19.73 16.23 -14.47
N ASP A 44 -20.51 17.32 -14.52
CA ASP A 44 -20.38 18.35 -15.55
C ASP A 44 -19.24 19.36 -15.27
N ARG A 45 -18.51 19.18 -14.17
CA ARG A 45 -17.48 20.09 -13.68
C ARG A 45 -16.17 19.36 -13.47
N GLU A 46 -15.09 20.07 -13.74
CA GLU A 46 -13.74 19.61 -13.47
C GLU A 46 -13.57 19.18 -12.01
N VAL A 47 -12.86 18.07 -11.83
CA VAL A 47 -12.56 17.48 -10.53
C VAL A 47 -11.53 18.33 -9.81
N SER A 48 -11.79 18.68 -8.56
CA SER A 48 -10.84 19.34 -7.68
C SER A 48 -10.63 18.52 -6.42
N GLN A 49 -9.65 18.89 -5.58
CA GLN A 49 -9.40 18.19 -4.32
C GLN A 49 -10.66 18.14 -3.44
N GLN A 50 -11.44 19.23 -3.49
CA GLN A 50 -12.67 19.40 -2.74
C GLN A 50 -13.77 18.40 -3.14
N THR A 51 -13.72 17.86 -4.35
CA THR A 51 -14.65 16.81 -4.81
C THR A 51 -14.57 15.55 -3.92
N PHE A 52 -13.40 15.24 -3.36
CA PHE A 52 -13.18 14.01 -2.60
C PHE A 52 -13.23 14.19 -1.08
N VAL A 53 -13.16 15.43 -0.59
CA VAL A 53 -13.15 15.75 0.84
C VAL A 53 -14.29 15.07 1.62
N PRO A 54 -15.56 15.11 1.18
CA PRO A 54 -16.65 14.47 1.92
C PRO A 54 -16.47 12.95 2.07
N ALA A 55 -16.02 12.28 1.00
CA ALA A 55 -15.76 10.85 1.02
C ALA A 55 -14.57 10.51 1.93
N LEU A 56 -13.53 11.34 1.95
CA LEU A 56 -12.38 11.18 2.85
C LEU A 56 -12.76 11.39 4.32
N LYS A 57 -13.61 12.37 4.64
CA LYS A 57 -14.15 12.52 6.01
C LYS A 57 -14.87 11.25 6.46
N HIS A 58 -15.67 10.66 5.57
CA HIS A 58 -16.33 9.39 5.83
C HIS A 58 -15.31 8.26 6.09
N CYS A 59 -14.26 8.15 5.27
CA CYS A 59 -13.18 7.18 5.49
C CYS A 59 -12.50 7.37 6.85
N VAL A 60 -12.13 8.60 7.22
CA VAL A 60 -11.47 8.92 8.49
C VAL A 60 -12.36 8.55 9.68
N ALA A 61 -13.66 8.80 9.58
CA ALA A 61 -14.62 8.44 10.64
C ALA A 61 -14.73 6.91 10.84
N ILE A 62 -14.62 6.13 9.77
CA ILE A 62 -14.76 4.67 9.80
C ILE A 62 -13.44 3.96 10.13
N HIS A 63 -12.30 4.51 9.70
CA HIS A 63 -10.98 3.89 9.81
C HIS A 63 -10.08 4.74 10.72
N PRO A 64 -10.04 4.48 12.04
CA PRO A 64 -9.31 5.33 12.99
C PRO A 64 -7.81 5.46 12.71
N LEU A 65 -7.23 4.49 12.01
CA LEU A 65 -5.81 4.48 11.63
C LEU A 65 -5.49 5.57 10.59
N LEU A 66 -6.46 6.06 9.81
CA LEU A 66 -6.28 7.21 8.91
C LEU A 66 -6.09 8.54 9.66
N SER A 67 -6.26 8.54 10.97
CA SER A 67 -5.98 9.71 11.81
C SER A 67 -4.72 9.55 12.65
N ALA A 68 -3.96 8.48 12.45
CA ALA A 68 -2.74 8.22 13.20
C ALA A 68 -1.52 8.84 12.52
N VAL A 69 -0.68 9.51 13.31
CA VAL A 69 0.68 9.91 12.97
C VAL A 69 1.67 8.97 13.65
N ILE A 70 2.91 8.94 13.19
CA ILE A 70 3.98 8.12 13.76
C ILE A 70 4.92 9.03 14.54
N GLU A 71 4.99 8.84 15.85
CA GLU A 71 6.00 9.50 16.70
C GLU A 71 7.28 8.66 16.77
N CYS A 72 8.43 9.34 16.81
CA CYS A 72 9.74 8.73 17.03
C CYS A 72 10.07 7.60 16.04
N GLN A 73 9.75 7.81 14.75
CA GLN A 73 9.88 6.81 13.68
C GLN A 73 11.32 6.34 13.43
N ASP A 74 12.30 7.15 13.80
CA ASP A 74 13.74 6.92 13.70
C ASP A 74 14.34 6.25 14.95
N THR A 75 13.51 5.95 15.94
CA THR A 75 13.94 5.32 17.20
C THR A 75 13.54 3.84 17.27
N GLU A 76 14.01 3.14 18.31
CA GLU A 76 13.62 1.76 18.56
C GLU A 76 12.17 1.62 19.10
N SER A 77 11.55 2.72 19.52
CA SER A 77 10.25 2.71 20.22
C SER A 77 9.23 3.64 19.53
N PRO A 78 8.92 3.45 18.24
CA PRO A 78 7.93 4.28 17.58
C PRO A 78 6.53 4.02 18.16
N ALA A 79 5.71 5.06 18.15
CA ALA A 79 4.34 5.04 18.66
C ALA A 79 3.38 5.74 17.71
N PHE A 80 2.09 5.48 17.87
CA PHE A 80 1.05 6.21 17.18
C PHE A 80 0.47 7.28 18.09
N ALA A 81 0.24 8.46 17.51
CA ALA A 81 -0.53 9.54 18.10
C ALA A 81 -1.54 10.08 17.09
N ARG A 82 -2.36 11.03 17.51
CA ARG A 82 -3.46 11.59 16.69
C ARG A 82 -3.53 13.11 16.84
N PRO A 83 -3.49 13.88 15.75
CA PRO A 83 -3.78 15.30 15.80
C PRO A 83 -5.27 15.53 16.09
N LYS A 84 -5.63 16.63 16.74
CA LYS A 84 -7.05 16.96 17.02
C LYS A 84 -7.85 17.20 15.73
N VAL A 85 -7.21 17.80 14.72
CA VAL A 85 -7.81 18.17 13.44
C VAL A 85 -6.89 17.68 12.32
N LEU A 86 -7.48 17.11 11.28
CA LEU A 86 -6.79 16.81 10.01
C LEU A 86 -7.22 17.82 8.96
N ASP A 87 -6.28 18.20 8.11
CA ASP A 87 -6.57 18.93 6.88
C ASP A 87 -6.47 17.99 5.69
N LEU A 88 -7.61 17.66 5.09
CA LEU A 88 -7.70 16.67 4.02
C LEU A 88 -7.10 17.17 2.70
N GLN A 89 -6.81 18.46 2.54
CA GLN A 89 -6.05 18.93 1.37
C GLN A 89 -4.64 18.32 1.31
N ASN A 90 -4.01 18.08 2.47
CA ASN A 90 -2.71 17.40 2.55
C ASN A 90 -2.76 15.92 2.13
N HIS A 91 -3.96 15.36 1.99
CA HIS A 91 -4.20 13.96 1.66
C HIS A 91 -4.75 13.76 0.25
N VAL A 92 -4.82 14.81 -0.59
CA VAL A 92 -5.31 14.71 -1.97
C VAL A 92 -4.30 15.29 -2.94
N GLU A 93 -3.76 14.45 -3.82
CA GLU A 93 -2.90 14.87 -4.92
C GLU A 93 -3.65 14.63 -6.24
N ILE A 94 -3.72 15.64 -7.11
CA ILE A 94 -4.28 15.50 -8.45
C ILE A 94 -3.14 15.55 -9.44
N LEU A 95 -3.01 14.51 -10.24
CA LEU A 95 -2.02 14.38 -11.29
C LEU A 95 -2.61 14.76 -12.64
N SER A 96 -1.81 15.50 -13.39
CA SER A 96 -2.06 15.80 -14.80
C SER A 96 -1.10 15.01 -15.69
N VAL A 97 -1.48 14.85 -16.96
CA VAL A 97 -0.58 14.23 -17.96
C VAL A 97 0.71 15.03 -18.14
N ASN A 98 0.66 16.35 -17.92
CA ASN A 98 1.81 17.24 -18.01
C ASN A 98 2.81 17.04 -16.85
N ASP A 99 2.41 16.32 -15.79
CA ASP A 99 3.32 15.99 -14.70
C ASP A 99 4.23 14.79 -15.03
N PHE A 100 4.08 14.23 -16.23
CA PHE A 100 4.94 13.20 -16.78
C PHE A 100 5.80 13.77 -17.92
N GLU A 101 6.94 13.14 -18.19
CA GLU A 101 7.88 13.58 -19.24
C GLU A 101 7.22 13.73 -20.64
N GLU A 102 7.85 14.54 -21.49
CA GLU A 102 7.40 14.80 -22.88
C GLU A 102 7.03 13.51 -23.62
N GLY A 103 5.83 13.48 -24.23
CA GLY A 103 5.28 12.32 -24.93
C GLY A 103 4.19 11.54 -24.17
N ALA A 104 3.91 11.88 -22.91
CA ALA A 104 2.85 11.26 -22.12
C ALA A 104 1.44 11.46 -22.73
N THR A 105 1.19 12.59 -23.40
CA THR A 105 -0.14 12.95 -23.95
C THR A 105 -0.70 11.95 -24.96
N ASN A 106 0.17 11.23 -25.68
CA ASN A 106 -0.24 10.20 -26.65
C ASN A 106 0.02 8.76 -26.16
N SER A 107 0.34 8.59 -24.87
CA SER A 107 0.64 7.27 -24.33
C SER A 107 -0.63 6.44 -24.12
N PRO A 108 -0.58 5.12 -24.35
CA PRO A 108 -1.66 4.20 -23.99
C PRO A 108 -2.08 4.35 -22.51
N GLU A 109 -3.37 4.13 -22.22
CA GLU A 109 -3.94 4.18 -20.85
C GLU A 109 -3.11 3.36 -19.85
N LYS A 110 -2.67 2.16 -20.26
CA LYS A 110 -1.82 1.26 -19.45
C LYS A 110 -0.54 1.94 -19.00
N ASP A 111 0.12 2.66 -19.91
CA ASP A 111 1.42 3.29 -19.65
C ASP A 111 1.26 4.52 -18.75
N LEU A 112 0.14 5.24 -18.88
CA LEU A 112 -0.22 6.33 -17.97
C LEU A 112 -0.49 5.83 -16.55
N ILE A 113 -1.28 4.76 -16.40
CA ILE A 113 -1.54 4.10 -15.10
C ILE A 113 -0.23 3.62 -14.49
N HIS A 114 0.65 3.03 -15.31
CA HIS A 114 1.96 2.55 -14.89
C HIS A 114 2.85 3.68 -14.35
N ARG A 115 2.98 4.79 -15.09
CA ARG A 115 3.73 5.98 -14.66
C ARG A 115 3.18 6.59 -13.38
N ALA A 116 1.85 6.76 -13.29
CA ALA A 116 1.19 7.27 -12.09
C ALA A 116 1.46 6.37 -10.87
N THR A 117 1.44 5.04 -11.07
CA THR A 117 1.68 4.06 -10.01
C THR A 117 3.14 4.11 -9.54
N ILE A 118 4.13 4.09 -10.45
CA ILE A 118 5.56 4.16 -10.07
C ILE A 118 5.84 5.45 -9.31
N ARG A 119 5.42 6.61 -9.84
CA ARG A 119 5.59 7.91 -9.17
C ARG A 119 5.03 7.88 -7.75
N THR A 120 3.88 7.25 -7.57
CA THR A 120 3.22 7.16 -6.26
C THR A 120 3.98 6.22 -5.31
N LEU A 121 4.44 5.07 -5.79
CA LEU A 121 5.22 4.11 -5.00
C LEU A 121 6.57 4.69 -4.55
N ASP A 122 7.19 5.51 -5.40
CA ASP A 122 8.46 6.19 -5.11
C ASP A 122 8.29 7.45 -4.24
N SER A 123 7.07 7.88 -3.94
CA SER A 123 6.82 9.02 -3.06
C SER A 123 7.10 8.67 -1.58
N GLU A 124 7.49 9.67 -0.80
CA GLU A 124 7.78 9.56 0.63
C GLU A 124 6.90 10.54 1.43
N PHE A 125 6.54 10.18 2.66
CA PHE A 125 5.81 11.05 3.57
C PHE A 125 6.78 11.65 4.59
N LEU A 126 7.32 12.83 4.28
CA LEU A 126 8.37 13.50 5.06
C LEU A 126 7.88 14.01 6.43
N SER A 127 6.58 14.15 6.61
CA SER A 127 5.97 14.72 7.82
C SER A 127 5.07 13.72 8.54
N ALA A 128 5.44 12.44 8.55
CA ALA A 128 4.67 11.37 9.18
C ALA A 128 4.39 11.57 10.69
N GLU A 129 5.16 12.45 11.36
CA GLU A 129 4.98 12.83 12.77
C GLU A 129 3.85 13.84 12.99
N SER A 130 3.45 14.58 11.95
CA SER A 130 2.42 15.64 12.05
C SER A 130 1.24 15.42 11.11
N ILE A 131 1.45 14.69 10.01
CA ILE A 131 0.44 14.37 9.00
C ILE A 131 0.42 12.85 8.86
N PRO A 132 -0.74 12.19 9.01
CA PRO A 132 -0.85 10.75 8.78
C PRO A 132 -0.28 10.38 7.41
N PRO A 133 0.62 9.39 7.30
CA PRO A 133 1.35 9.07 6.08
C PRO A 133 0.47 8.28 5.09
N TRP A 134 -0.57 8.92 4.59
CA TRP A 134 -1.42 8.45 3.51
C TRP A 134 -1.93 9.60 2.65
N LYS A 135 -2.29 9.32 1.39
CA LYS A 135 -2.97 10.25 0.49
C LYS A 135 -3.75 9.47 -0.57
N VAL A 136 -4.70 10.11 -1.21
CA VAL A 136 -5.25 9.67 -2.49
C VAL A 136 -4.59 10.45 -3.62
N VAL A 137 -4.12 9.74 -4.63
CA VAL A 137 -3.57 10.31 -5.86
C VAL A 137 -4.57 10.07 -6.97
N ILE A 138 -5.12 11.14 -7.54
CA ILE A 138 -6.14 11.11 -8.59
C ILE A 138 -5.50 11.44 -9.91
N PHE A 139 -5.68 10.57 -10.89
CA PHE A 139 -5.25 10.81 -12.26
C PHE A 139 -6.45 10.73 -13.21
N ASN A 140 -6.63 11.79 -14.00
CA ASN A 140 -7.70 11.83 -15.01
C ASN A 140 -7.31 10.93 -16.18
N LEU A 141 -8.07 9.85 -16.40
CA LEU A 141 -7.87 8.98 -17.54
C LEU A 141 -8.52 9.61 -18.78
N PRO A 142 -7.90 9.50 -19.97
CA PRO A 142 -8.56 9.89 -21.20
C PRO A 142 -9.84 9.06 -21.41
N ASN A 143 -10.91 9.71 -21.85
CA ASN A 143 -12.14 9.02 -22.20
C ASN A 143 -11.86 8.02 -23.32
N ARG A 144 -12.42 6.82 -23.22
CA ARG A 144 -12.35 5.89 -24.34
C ARG A 144 -13.21 6.51 -25.42
N HIS A 145 -12.68 6.65 -26.64
CA HIS A 145 -13.46 7.04 -27.80
C HIS A 145 -14.47 5.93 -28.13
N GLU A 146 -15.47 5.70 -27.27
CA GLU A 146 -16.67 4.99 -27.64
C GLU A 146 -17.68 6.04 -28.12
N PRO A 147 -18.25 5.89 -29.33
CA PRO A 147 -19.12 6.90 -29.97
C PRO A 147 -20.46 7.12 -29.25
N GLN A 148 -20.63 6.61 -28.03
CA GLN A 148 -21.89 6.55 -27.29
C GLN A 148 -21.75 6.90 -25.80
N GLU A 149 -20.58 7.36 -25.32
CA GLU A 149 -20.46 7.87 -23.95
C GLU A 149 -21.00 9.30 -23.84
N ASP A 150 -21.90 9.52 -22.87
CA ASP A 150 -22.34 10.86 -22.46
C ASP A 150 -21.11 11.71 -22.14
N SER A 151 -20.99 12.90 -22.74
CA SER A 151 -19.84 13.81 -22.60
C SER A 151 -19.57 14.30 -21.17
N SER A 152 -20.40 13.92 -20.20
CA SER A 152 -20.29 14.24 -18.76
C SER A 152 -19.73 13.11 -17.90
N THR A 153 -19.34 11.98 -18.50
CA THR A 153 -18.70 10.87 -17.76
C THR A 153 -17.19 11.01 -17.82
N GLN A 154 -16.56 11.08 -16.65
CA GLN A 154 -15.11 11.17 -16.48
C GLN A 154 -14.57 9.89 -15.82
N ARG A 155 -13.50 9.32 -16.39
CA ARG A 155 -12.79 8.18 -15.82
C ARG A 155 -11.60 8.66 -15.00
N LEU A 156 -11.49 8.16 -13.78
CA LEU A 156 -10.45 8.54 -12.83
C LEU A 156 -9.69 7.30 -12.38
N PHE A 157 -8.37 7.33 -12.44
CA PHE A 157 -7.54 6.36 -11.75
C PHE A 157 -7.18 6.93 -10.38
N ILE A 158 -7.66 6.29 -9.31
CA ILE A 158 -7.45 6.76 -7.94
C ILE A 158 -6.59 5.74 -7.21
N LEU A 159 -5.40 6.16 -6.79
CA LEU A 159 -4.49 5.39 -5.95
C LEU A 159 -4.66 5.81 -4.50
N PHE A 160 -4.90 4.85 -3.61
CA PHE A 160 -4.72 5.04 -2.18
C PHE A 160 -3.29 4.68 -1.81
N ALA A 161 -2.51 5.69 -1.44
CA ALA A 161 -1.08 5.61 -1.18
C ALA A 161 -0.82 5.81 0.32
N TYR A 162 -0.05 4.94 0.96
CA TYR A 162 0.15 4.97 2.41
C TYR A 162 1.41 4.23 2.84
N TYR A 163 1.90 4.55 4.03
CA TYR A 163 2.89 3.74 4.70
C TYR A 163 2.30 2.41 5.16
N HIS A 164 3.00 1.30 4.93
CA HIS A 164 2.55 -0.05 5.27
C HIS A 164 2.35 -0.30 6.79
N SER A 165 2.86 0.61 7.64
CA SER A 165 2.50 0.67 9.06
C SER A 165 1.02 1.01 9.30
N HIS A 166 0.35 1.64 8.33
CA HIS A 166 -1.04 2.08 8.36
C HIS A 166 -2.02 1.12 7.66
N GLY A 167 -1.53 0.01 7.11
CA GLY A 167 -2.40 -0.99 6.51
C GLY A 167 -1.66 -2.02 5.68
N ASP A 168 -2.38 -3.06 5.29
CA ASP A 168 -1.95 -4.03 4.28
C ASP A 168 -2.80 -3.90 3.01
N GLY A 169 -2.62 -4.82 2.05
CA GLY A 169 -3.41 -4.78 0.82
C GLY A 169 -4.92 -4.92 1.04
N LYS A 170 -5.37 -5.63 2.09
CA LYS A 170 -6.80 -5.73 2.43
C LYS A 170 -7.30 -4.43 3.07
N SER A 171 -6.48 -3.74 3.84
CA SER A 171 -6.81 -2.42 4.37
C SER A 171 -7.12 -1.41 3.26
N ALA A 172 -6.35 -1.40 2.17
CA ALA A 172 -6.67 -0.54 1.02
C ALA A 172 -7.97 -0.93 0.34
N LEU A 173 -8.27 -2.23 0.18
CA LEU A 173 -9.56 -2.67 -0.36
C LEU A 173 -10.72 -2.20 0.53
N ALA A 174 -10.55 -2.23 1.85
CA ALA A 174 -11.53 -1.69 2.78
C ALA A 174 -11.67 -0.17 2.63
N PHE A 175 -10.56 0.55 2.48
CA PHE A 175 -10.56 1.98 2.18
C PHE A 175 -11.34 2.29 0.90
N HIS A 176 -11.01 1.66 -0.24
CA HIS A 176 -11.69 1.92 -1.51
C HIS A 176 -13.20 1.66 -1.45
N LYS A 177 -13.64 0.64 -0.71
CA LYS A 177 -15.06 0.36 -0.46
C LYS A 177 -15.72 1.48 0.34
N THR A 178 -15.13 1.91 1.45
CA THR A 178 -15.65 3.01 2.27
C THR A 178 -15.60 4.33 1.51
N PHE A 179 -14.56 4.56 0.72
CA PHE A 179 -14.41 5.75 -0.11
C PHE A 179 -15.52 5.80 -1.16
N LEU A 180 -15.79 4.69 -1.85
CA LEU A 180 -16.90 4.58 -2.80
C LEU A 180 -18.27 4.79 -2.13
N GLN A 181 -18.47 4.28 -0.90
CA GLN A 181 -19.67 4.56 -0.11
C GLN A 181 -19.81 6.05 0.19
N GLY A 182 -18.71 6.71 0.57
CA GLY A 182 -18.67 8.14 0.80
C GLY A 182 -18.98 8.96 -0.46
N LEU A 183 -18.43 8.56 -1.61
CA LEU A 183 -18.69 9.21 -2.90
C LEU A 183 -20.16 9.07 -3.35
N ASN A 184 -20.78 7.92 -3.05
CA ASN A 184 -22.20 7.66 -3.35
C ASN A 184 -23.16 8.17 -2.27
N GLY A 185 -22.64 8.72 -1.17
CA GLY A 185 -23.44 9.24 -0.07
C GLY A 185 -24.19 10.54 -0.42
N PRO A 186 -24.91 11.12 0.54
CA PRO A 186 -25.56 12.42 0.36
C PRO A 186 -24.52 13.45 -0.08
N LYS A 187 -24.78 14.13 -1.20
CA LYS A 187 -23.89 15.18 -1.70
C LYS A 187 -23.85 16.32 -0.69
N SER A 188 -22.76 16.42 0.06
CA SER A 188 -22.53 17.58 0.89
C SER A 188 -22.13 18.77 0.02
N ASN A 189 -22.34 19.98 0.52
CA ASN A 189 -22.01 21.18 -0.24
C ASN A 189 -20.50 21.22 -0.47
N LEU A 190 -20.06 21.43 -1.72
CA LEU A 190 -18.64 21.57 -2.08
C LEU A 190 -17.93 22.72 -1.34
N THR A 191 -18.65 23.55 -0.58
CA THR A 191 -18.13 24.60 0.29
C THR A 191 -17.78 24.12 1.71
N GLU A 192 -17.88 22.83 2.02
CA GLU A 192 -17.46 22.30 3.32
C GLU A 192 -15.96 22.51 3.58
N SER A 193 -15.59 22.76 4.84
CA SER A 193 -14.18 22.85 5.23
C SER A 193 -13.41 21.58 4.84
N SER A 194 -12.19 21.72 4.32
CA SER A 194 -11.27 20.60 4.09
C SER A 194 -10.81 19.95 5.39
N THR A 195 -10.96 20.65 6.51
CA THR A 195 -10.60 20.14 7.82
C THR A 195 -11.68 19.24 8.40
N CYS A 196 -11.26 18.23 9.16
CA CYS A 196 -12.15 17.40 9.96
C CYS A 196 -11.56 17.09 11.33
N GLU A 197 -12.42 17.03 12.34
CA GLU A 197 -12.03 16.52 13.65
C GLU A 197 -11.71 15.03 13.54
N THR A 198 -10.65 14.61 14.22
CA THR A 198 -10.28 13.19 14.24
C THR A 198 -11.22 12.40 15.13
N PRO A 199 -11.53 11.13 14.80
CA PRO A 199 -12.39 10.31 15.63
C PRO A 199 -11.76 10.11 17.00
N SER A 200 -12.57 9.93 18.05
CA SER A 200 -12.08 9.54 19.38
C SER A 200 -11.88 8.03 19.53
N THR A 201 -12.25 7.24 18.52
CA THR A 201 -12.13 5.78 18.52
C THR A 201 -10.68 5.34 18.69
N PRO A 202 -10.35 4.44 19.63
CA PRO A 202 -8.99 3.94 19.80
C PRO A 202 -8.54 3.13 18.58
N LEU A 203 -7.22 2.98 18.40
CA LEU A 203 -6.69 2.02 17.43
C LEU A 203 -7.00 0.59 17.87
N PRO A 204 -7.16 -0.36 16.93
CA PRO A 204 -7.21 -1.76 17.28
C PRO A 204 -5.93 -2.18 18.05
N PRO A 205 -6.04 -3.21 18.91
CA PRO A 205 -4.87 -3.76 19.61
C PRO A 205 -3.82 -4.24 18.61
N THR A 206 -2.57 -4.33 19.05
CA THR A 206 -1.50 -4.89 18.19
C THR A 206 -1.78 -6.35 17.88
N ILE A 207 -1.17 -6.91 16.83
CA ILE A 207 -1.38 -8.31 16.46
C ILE A 207 -0.96 -9.28 17.58
N GLU A 208 0.07 -8.91 18.34
CA GLU A 208 0.56 -9.69 19.49
C GLU A 208 -0.40 -9.66 20.68
N GLN A 209 -1.15 -8.57 20.83
CA GLN A 209 -2.21 -8.45 21.84
C GLN A 209 -3.50 -9.15 21.39
N ALA A 210 -3.80 -9.10 20.09
CA ALA A 210 -5.01 -9.67 19.52
C ALA A 210 -4.96 -11.21 19.37
N GLY A 211 -3.76 -11.79 19.24
CA GLY A 211 -3.59 -13.21 18.93
C GLY A 211 -2.47 -13.89 19.73
N LYS A 212 -2.57 -15.22 19.86
CA LYS A 212 -1.51 -16.05 20.44
C LYS A 212 -0.46 -16.36 19.36
N LEU A 213 0.63 -15.60 19.33
CA LEU A 213 1.74 -15.77 18.40
C LEU A 213 2.93 -16.51 19.06
N SER A 214 2.66 -17.64 19.73
CA SER A 214 3.72 -18.41 20.40
C SER A 214 4.60 -19.13 19.39
N ILE A 215 5.91 -18.92 19.47
CA ILE A 215 6.91 -19.72 18.75
C ILE A 215 7.41 -20.84 19.67
N SER A 216 7.72 -22.02 19.11
CA SER A 216 8.34 -23.08 19.90
C SER A 216 9.81 -22.76 20.16
N TRP A 217 10.33 -23.20 21.31
CA TRP A 217 11.76 -23.07 21.63
C TRP A 217 12.65 -23.78 20.62
N SER A 218 12.21 -24.91 20.07
CA SER A 218 12.93 -25.60 18.99
C SER A 218 13.01 -24.75 17.74
N TYR A 219 11.94 -24.05 17.36
CA TYR A 219 11.95 -23.13 16.21
C TYR A 219 12.88 -21.94 16.44
N LEU A 220 12.85 -21.35 17.64
CA LEU A 220 13.70 -20.20 17.98
C LEU A 220 15.18 -20.55 18.05
N LEU A 221 15.53 -21.70 18.66
CA LEU A 221 16.91 -22.07 18.94
C LEU A 221 17.57 -22.91 17.82
N SER A 222 16.78 -23.54 16.95
CA SER A 222 17.30 -24.35 15.84
C SER A 222 18.25 -23.59 14.90
N PRO A 223 17.94 -22.33 14.49
CA PRO A 223 18.87 -21.53 13.70
C PRO A 223 20.18 -21.23 14.44
N LEU A 224 20.11 -20.93 15.74
CA LEU A 224 21.27 -20.63 16.57
C LEU A 224 22.17 -21.86 16.67
N PHE A 225 21.64 -22.99 17.15
CA PHE A 225 22.42 -24.21 17.29
C PHE A 225 22.89 -24.75 15.94
N GLY A 226 22.07 -24.67 14.90
CA GLY A 226 22.46 -25.06 13.55
C GLY A 226 23.62 -24.26 12.99
N ALA A 227 23.80 -22.99 13.39
CA ALA A 227 24.90 -22.14 12.94
C ALA A 227 26.24 -22.45 13.64
N TYR A 228 26.22 -22.99 14.86
CA TYR A 228 27.42 -23.20 15.68
C TYR A 228 27.79 -24.68 15.88
N LEU A 229 26.85 -25.62 15.75
CA LEU A 229 27.13 -27.06 15.89
C LEU A 229 27.80 -27.62 14.62
N PRO A 230 28.65 -28.66 14.75
CA PRO A 230 29.12 -29.42 13.60
C PRO A 230 27.95 -29.96 12.78
N GLU A 231 28.09 -29.95 11.45
CA GLU A 231 26.99 -30.28 10.53
C GLU A 231 26.39 -31.68 10.77
N SER A 232 27.23 -32.66 11.13
CA SER A 232 26.79 -34.01 11.49
C SER A 232 25.86 -34.02 12.71
N VAL A 233 26.20 -33.25 13.74
CA VAL A 233 25.43 -33.12 14.98
C VAL A 233 24.13 -32.35 14.72
N ALA A 234 24.21 -31.22 14.01
CA ALA A 234 23.03 -30.44 13.65
C ALA A 234 22.03 -31.28 12.85
N ARG A 235 22.52 -32.06 11.86
CA ARG A 235 21.70 -32.93 11.02
C ARG A 235 21.05 -34.07 11.81
N LEU A 236 21.76 -34.66 12.77
CA LEU A 236 21.24 -35.72 13.64
C LEU A 236 20.02 -35.26 14.46
N PHE A 237 20.05 -34.02 14.94
CA PHE A 237 18.96 -33.41 15.71
C PHE A 237 17.93 -32.65 14.86
N GLY A 238 18.03 -32.71 13.53
CA GLY A 238 17.16 -31.97 12.62
C GLY A 238 17.29 -30.43 12.74
N LEU A 239 18.38 -29.95 13.34
CA LEU A 239 18.67 -28.53 13.50
C LEU A 239 19.21 -27.97 12.18
N ARG A 240 18.76 -26.77 11.82
CA ARG A 240 19.18 -26.13 10.58
C ARG A 240 19.57 -24.69 10.87
N ALA A 241 20.78 -24.30 10.46
CA ALA A 241 21.27 -22.92 10.56
C ALA A 241 20.37 -21.93 9.79
N SER A 242 19.73 -22.41 8.73
CA SER A 242 18.83 -21.63 7.89
C SER A 242 17.65 -22.50 7.47
N THR A 243 16.46 -21.89 7.42
CA THR A 243 15.27 -22.48 6.82
C THR A 243 15.33 -22.49 5.29
N THR A 244 16.21 -21.68 4.69
CA THR A 244 16.44 -21.66 3.25
C THR A 244 17.30 -22.86 2.84
N PRO A 245 16.80 -23.73 1.95
CA PRO A 245 17.59 -24.84 1.43
C PRO A 245 18.88 -24.33 0.76
N LYS A 246 20.02 -24.94 1.08
CA LYS A 246 21.27 -24.69 0.35
C LYS A 246 21.25 -25.53 -0.92
N SER A 247 20.92 -24.90 -2.05
CA SER A 247 21.03 -25.52 -3.38
C SER A 247 22.01 -24.72 -4.23
N ALA A 248 22.93 -25.40 -4.92
CA ALA A 248 23.93 -24.75 -5.77
C ALA A 248 23.28 -24.02 -6.96
N ASP A 249 22.15 -24.56 -7.41
CA ASP A 249 21.25 -24.11 -8.47
C ASP A 249 20.10 -23.23 -7.97
N ALA A 250 20.06 -22.85 -6.69
CA ALA A 250 19.04 -21.93 -6.21
C ALA A 250 19.19 -20.57 -6.93
N TRP A 251 18.10 -20.08 -7.51
CA TRP A 251 18.06 -18.72 -8.07
C TRP A 251 18.30 -17.70 -6.94
N LYS A 252 19.41 -16.95 -7.02
CA LYS A 252 19.83 -15.97 -6.01
C LYS A 252 19.39 -14.54 -6.35
N GLY A 253 18.71 -14.36 -7.48
CA GLY A 253 18.45 -13.05 -8.06
C GLY A 253 19.73 -12.33 -8.47
N ILE A 254 19.56 -11.10 -8.97
CA ILE A 254 20.67 -10.20 -9.25
C ILE A 254 21.09 -9.55 -7.93
N LYS A 255 22.40 -9.40 -7.69
CA LYS A 255 22.91 -8.65 -6.54
C LYS A 255 22.48 -7.18 -6.68
N ALA A 256 21.48 -6.77 -5.93
CA ALA A 256 21.02 -5.39 -5.87
C ALA A 256 21.77 -4.64 -4.76
N SER A 257 22.32 -3.47 -5.08
CA SER A 257 22.75 -2.48 -4.09
C SER A 257 21.62 -1.46 -3.91
N PHE A 258 21.32 -1.11 -2.66
CA PHE A 258 20.39 -0.04 -2.36
C PHE A 258 21.15 1.27 -2.17
N ASP A 259 20.74 2.29 -2.92
CA ASP A 259 21.14 3.68 -2.71
C ASP A 259 19.87 4.51 -2.69
N HIS A 260 19.61 5.17 -1.56
CA HIS A 260 18.41 5.96 -1.33
C HIS A 260 18.21 7.05 -2.38
N SER A 261 19.30 7.65 -2.87
CA SER A 261 19.26 8.79 -3.79
C SER A 261 18.91 8.38 -5.22
N THR A 262 19.18 7.13 -5.60
CA THR A 262 18.97 6.60 -6.95
C THR A 262 17.91 5.51 -7.01
N PHE A 263 17.34 5.13 -5.86
CA PHE A 263 16.30 4.10 -5.79
C PHE A 263 15.04 4.52 -6.55
N SER A 264 14.60 3.64 -7.44
CA SER A 264 13.34 3.71 -8.16
C SER A 264 12.66 2.35 -8.16
N THR A 265 11.33 2.36 -8.11
CA THR A 265 10.55 1.14 -8.08
C THR A 265 10.47 0.52 -9.48
N GLY A 266 11.07 -0.67 -9.63
CA GLY A 266 10.85 -1.52 -10.80
C GLY A 266 9.46 -2.15 -10.76
N LEU A 267 8.55 -1.67 -11.61
CA LEU A 267 7.20 -2.19 -11.76
C LEU A 267 6.94 -2.55 -13.22
N ASP A 268 6.21 -3.62 -13.47
CA ASP A 268 5.61 -3.91 -14.77
C ASP A 268 4.21 -4.49 -14.57
N PHE A 269 3.33 -4.24 -15.53
CA PHE A 269 1.97 -4.75 -15.54
C PHE A 269 1.80 -5.79 -16.63
N PHE A 270 1.46 -6.99 -16.22
CA PHE A 270 0.98 -8.04 -17.11
C PHE A 270 -0.53 -8.22 -16.92
N ASN A 271 -1.29 -8.01 -18.00
CA ASN A 271 -2.74 -8.18 -17.99
C ASN A 271 -3.10 -9.44 -18.78
N VAL A 272 -3.88 -10.33 -18.16
CA VAL A 272 -4.39 -11.55 -18.81
C VAL A 272 -5.84 -11.28 -19.25
N PRO A 273 -6.18 -11.45 -20.53
CA PRO A 273 -7.54 -11.28 -21.00
C PRO A 273 -8.55 -12.10 -20.19
N HIS A 274 -9.73 -11.53 -19.93
CA HIS A 274 -10.78 -12.18 -19.15
C HIS A 274 -11.14 -13.58 -19.66
N THR A 275 -11.19 -13.76 -20.99
CA THR A 275 -11.47 -15.05 -21.64
C THR A 275 -10.42 -16.11 -21.31
N THR A 276 -9.13 -15.75 -21.38
CA THR A 276 -8.02 -16.64 -21.01
C THR A 276 -8.04 -16.95 -19.53
N MET A 277 -8.23 -15.94 -18.67
CA MET A 277 -8.30 -16.13 -17.22
C MET A 277 -9.48 -17.03 -16.83
N GLY A 278 -10.66 -16.82 -17.42
CA GLY A 278 -11.85 -17.64 -17.20
C GLY A 278 -11.60 -19.12 -17.49
N LYS A 279 -11.08 -19.44 -18.67
CA LYS A 279 -10.71 -20.82 -19.04
C LYS A 279 -9.65 -21.41 -18.11
N THR A 280 -8.68 -20.60 -17.70
CA THR A 280 -7.63 -21.03 -16.77
C THR A 280 -8.23 -21.40 -15.41
N LEU A 281 -9.15 -20.59 -14.89
CA LEU A 281 -9.83 -20.84 -13.63
C LEU A 281 -10.72 -22.09 -13.70
N GLU A 282 -11.43 -22.30 -14.80
CA GLU A 282 -12.21 -23.53 -15.02
C GLU A 282 -11.32 -24.78 -15.01
N LEU A 283 -10.20 -24.74 -15.73
CA LEU A 283 -9.25 -25.85 -15.75
C LEU A 283 -8.64 -26.10 -14.36
N CYS A 284 -8.27 -25.04 -13.65
CA CYS A 284 -7.77 -25.15 -12.27
C CYS A 284 -8.79 -25.89 -11.38
N ARG A 285 -10.08 -25.53 -11.46
CA ARG A 285 -11.15 -26.19 -10.69
C ARG A 285 -11.34 -27.66 -11.10
N ALA A 286 -11.28 -27.96 -12.39
CA ALA A 286 -11.40 -29.34 -12.89
C ALA A 286 -10.29 -30.27 -12.35
N HIS A 287 -9.14 -29.70 -11.98
CA HIS A 287 -8.00 -30.43 -11.41
C HIS A 287 -7.83 -30.23 -9.89
N ASP A 288 -8.81 -29.65 -9.20
CA ASP A 288 -8.75 -29.33 -7.76
C ASP A 288 -7.51 -28.52 -7.34
N VAL A 289 -7.09 -27.58 -8.21
CA VAL A 289 -5.98 -26.66 -7.94
C VAL A 289 -6.45 -25.22 -7.88
N LYS A 290 -5.75 -24.40 -7.10
CA LYS A 290 -5.96 -22.94 -7.08
C LYS A 290 -5.08 -22.28 -8.13
N PHE A 291 -5.57 -21.19 -8.72
CA PHE A 291 -4.78 -20.37 -9.65
C PHE A 291 -3.45 -19.90 -9.05
N THR A 292 -3.42 -19.58 -7.74
CA THR A 292 -2.19 -19.20 -7.05
C THR A 292 -1.12 -20.30 -7.07
N SER A 293 -1.53 -21.57 -6.99
CA SER A 293 -0.62 -22.72 -7.07
C SER A 293 -0.08 -22.87 -8.50
N LEU A 294 -0.96 -22.71 -9.51
CA LEU A 294 -0.53 -22.71 -10.91
C LEU A 294 0.44 -21.57 -11.19
N LEU A 295 0.12 -20.34 -10.77
CA LEU A 295 0.98 -19.17 -10.95
C LEU A 295 2.34 -19.39 -10.29
N HIS A 296 2.37 -19.93 -9.07
CA HIS A 296 3.62 -20.29 -8.41
C HIS A 296 4.45 -21.26 -9.26
N GLN A 297 3.83 -22.30 -9.81
CA GLN A 297 4.52 -23.27 -10.67
C GLN A 297 5.04 -22.64 -11.97
N LEU A 298 4.27 -21.73 -12.58
CA LEU A 298 4.72 -21.01 -13.77
C LEU A 298 5.96 -20.14 -13.47
N VAL A 299 5.96 -19.45 -12.33
CA VAL A 299 7.12 -18.67 -11.87
C VAL A 299 8.33 -19.57 -11.61
N VAL A 300 8.16 -20.67 -10.89
CA VAL A 300 9.25 -21.63 -10.61
C VAL A 300 9.84 -22.18 -11.91
N ARG A 301 8.99 -22.56 -12.86
CA ARG A 301 9.43 -23.06 -14.16
C ARG A 301 10.21 -22.00 -14.94
N ALA A 302 9.68 -20.78 -15.04
CA ALA A 302 10.36 -19.69 -15.73
C ALA A 302 11.73 -19.37 -15.12
N LEU A 303 11.85 -19.41 -13.78
CA LEU A 303 13.11 -19.20 -13.07
C LEU A 303 14.09 -20.37 -13.19
N SER A 304 13.61 -21.57 -13.51
CA SER A 304 14.43 -22.78 -13.66
C SER A 304 14.91 -22.98 -15.10
N GLU A 305 14.27 -22.34 -16.08
CA GLU A 305 14.67 -22.31 -17.50
C GLU A 305 15.72 -21.22 -17.81
N ALA A 306 15.93 -20.27 -16.88
CA ALA A 306 16.86 -19.13 -16.99
C ALA A 306 18.26 -19.45 -16.43
#